data_AF-A0A847AX40-F1
#
_entry.id   AF-A0A847AX40-F1
#
_cell.length_a   1.000
_cell.length_b   1.000
_cell.length_c   1.000
_cell.angle_alpha   90.00
_cell.angle_beta   90.00
_cell.angle_gamma   90.00
#
_symmetry.space_group_name_H-M   'P 1'
#
loop_
_entity.id
_entity.type
_entity.pdbx_description
1 polymer ?
#
loop_
_entity_poly.entity_id
_entity_poly.type
_entity_poly.pdbx_seq_one_letter_code
_entity_poly.pdbx_strand_id
1 'polypeptide(L)'
;MPAIKISGITNKEDAKWAAILGVDFVSVSLMEGDPRKTSDEMARNICQMLPSYTEVILELDSPNSLSKRRIEKISPVYISTPLETQESGENIGDGILSIRKLEKLGEATQDAEIIEIRIGQDLDEEVFSGLVSEFSNFPLIIEGDLELPLIKSICSRYQMRAWSVRNIISRSPRRIDYSLMKEYIREISLW
;
A
#
# COMPACT_ATOMS: atom_id res chain seq x y z
N MET A 1 -13.82 -6.54 8.67
CA MET A 1 -13.31 -5.29 8.09
C MET A 1 -11.95 -5.53 7.47
N PRO A 2 -11.64 -4.90 6.33
CA PRO A 2 -10.29 -4.95 5.80
C PRO A 2 -9.31 -4.28 6.77
N ALA A 3 -8.06 -4.71 6.73
CA ALA A 3 -6.97 -3.97 7.35
C ALA A 3 -6.81 -2.59 6.71
N ILE A 4 -6.13 -1.67 7.38
CA ILE A 4 -5.86 -0.32 6.86
C ILE A 4 -4.38 -0.22 6.50
N LYS A 5 -4.11 0.29 5.29
CA LYS A 5 -2.78 0.70 4.84
C LYS A 5 -2.72 2.21 4.66
N ILE A 6 -1.65 2.85 5.16
CA ILE A 6 -1.30 4.22 4.79
C ILE A 6 -0.07 4.22 3.89
N SER A 7 -0.25 4.79 2.71
CA SER A 7 0.74 4.76 1.64
C SER A 7 1.60 6.03 1.60
N GLY A 8 2.89 5.87 1.31
CA GLY A 8 3.78 7.00 1.05
C GLY A 8 4.17 7.80 2.30
N ILE A 9 4.39 7.11 3.42
CA ILE A 9 4.95 7.71 4.64
C ILE A 9 6.37 8.20 4.35
N THR A 10 6.65 9.46 4.72
CA THR A 10 7.97 10.09 4.45
C THR A 10 8.76 10.47 5.69
N ASN A 11 8.17 10.36 6.87
CA ASN A 11 8.79 10.77 8.13
C ASN A 11 8.29 9.94 9.33
N LYS A 12 9.04 9.99 10.43
CA LYS A 12 8.74 9.25 11.67
C LYS A 12 7.43 9.68 12.32
N GLU A 13 7.06 10.95 12.24
CA GLU A 13 5.89 11.47 12.93
C GLU A 13 4.60 10.95 12.29
N ASP A 14 4.50 11.01 10.95
CA ASP A 14 3.40 10.42 10.18
C ASP A 14 3.27 8.92 10.49
N ALA A 15 4.39 8.19 10.49
CA ALA A 15 4.42 6.76 10.80
C ALA A 15 3.90 6.46 12.21
N LYS A 16 4.37 7.23 13.20
CA LYS A 16 3.99 7.06 14.60
C LYS A 16 2.50 7.32 14.80
N TRP A 17 1.97 8.37 14.17
CA TRP A 17 0.55 8.68 14.25
C TRP A 17 -0.32 7.58 13.61
N ALA A 18 0.08 7.06 12.45
CA ALA A 18 -0.60 5.93 11.82
C ALA A 18 -0.67 4.73 12.78
N ALA A 19 0.44 4.34 13.39
CA ALA A 19 0.48 3.23 14.34
C ALA A 19 -0.34 3.48 15.62
N ILE A 20 -0.38 4.72 16.14
CA ILE A 20 -1.22 5.08 17.30
C ILE A 20 -2.71 4.93 16.96
N LEU A 21 -3.09 5.22 15.71
CA LEU A 21 -4.46 5.13 15.25
C LEU A 21 -4.87 3.69 14.84
N GLY A 22 -3.98 2.71 15.01
CA GLY A 22 -4.28 1.30 14.77
C GLY A 22 -4.17 0.87 13.31
N VAL A 23 -3.39 1.58 12.50
CA VAL A 23 -3.12 1.17 11.11
C VAL A 23 -2.28 -0.11 11.08
N ASP A 24 -2.71 -1.08 10.29
CA ASP A 24 -2.05 -2.38 10.13
C ASP A 24 -0.80 -2.29 9.26
N PHE A 25 -0.84 -1.49 8.18
CA PHE A 25 0.27 -1.37 7.23
C PHE A 25 0.67 0.09 6.99
N VAL A 26 1.97 0.34 6.88
CA VAL A 26 2.47 1.57 6.28
C VAL A 26 3.41 1.26 5.13
N SER A 27 3.40 2.07 4.08
CA SER A 27 4.41 1.97 3.03
C SER A 27 5.36 3.15 2.98
N VAL A 28 6.60 2.83 2.68
CA VAL A 28 7.70 3.78 2.49
C VAL A 28 8.27 3.56 1.10
N SER A 29 8.29 4.62 0.29
CA SER A 29 8.77 4.55 -1.09
C SER A 29 10.25 4.87 -1.19
N LEU A 30 10.98 4.04 -1.94
CA LEU A 30 12.33 4.32 -2.43
C LEU A 30 12.39 4.45 -3.96
N MET A 31 11.22 4.44 -4.61
CA MET A 31 11.08 4.51 -6.07
C MET A 31 11.60 5.84 -6.62
N GLU A 32 12.31 5.78 -7.74
CA GLU A 32 12.73 6.97 -8.46
C GLU A 32 11.52 7.73 -9.02
N GLY A 33 11.55 9.07 -8.93
CA GLY A 33 10.47 9.93 -9.42
C GLY A 33 9.20 9.99 -8.55
N ASP A 34 9.05 9.14 -7.54
CA ASP A 34 7.96 9.26 -6.57
C ASP A 34 8.16 10.54 -5.72
N PRO A 35 7.20 11.50 -5.69
CA PRO A 35 7.31 12.70 -4.86
C PRO A 35 7.42 12.39 -3.35
N ARG A 36 7.04 11.18 -2.95
CA ARG A 36 7.10 10.64 -1.59
C ARG A 36 8.35 9.78 -1.33
N LYS A 37 9.29 9.72 -2.28
CA LYS A 37 10.54 8.98 -2.11
C LYS A 37 11.26 9.38 -0.81
N THR A 38 11.75 8.39 -0.10
CA THR A 38 12.53 8.54 1.14
C THR A 38 13.98 8.10 0.94
N SER A 39 14.81 8.27 1.96
CA SER A 39 16.15 7.69 1.99
C SER A 39 16.14 6.33 2.71
N ASP A 40 17.12 5.47 2.42
CA ASP A 40 17.35 4.21 3.16
C ASP A 40 17.38 4.44 4.68
N GLU A 41 18.03 5.53 5.11
CA GLU A 41 18.13 5.88 6.52
C GLU A 41 16.75 6.20 7.11
N MET A 42 15.90 6.95 6.41
CA MET A 42 14.54 7.24 6.87
C MET A 42 13.66 5.99 6.87
N ALA A 43 13.74 5.16 5.83
CA ALA A 43 13.00 3.90 5.76
C ALA A 43 13.37 2.97 6.93
N ARG A 44 14.67 2.80 7.19
CA ARG A 44 15.17 2.03 8.33
C ARG A 44 14.65 2.58 9.65
N ASN A 45 14.74 3.89 9.81
CA ASN A 45 14.28 4.61 10.99
C ASN A 45 12.79 4.38 11.28
N ILE A 46 11.96 4.32 10.24
CA ILE A 46 10.52 4.02 10.36
C ILE A 46 10.34 2.55 10.75
N CYS A 47 11.00 1.61 10.06
CA CYS A 47 10.91 0.17 10.35
C CYS A 47 11.27 -0.17 11.80
N GLN A 48 12.31 0.46 12.34
CA GLN A 48 12.80 0.16 13.70
C GLN A 48 11.97 0.80 14.82
N MET A 49 11.18 1.83 14.51
CA MET A 49 10.43 2.58 15.51
C MET A 49 9.01 2.03 15.69
N LEU A 50 8.42 1.45 14.63
CA LEU A 50 7.03 1.01 14.66
C LEU A 50 6.87 -0.28 15.48
N PRO A 51 5.75 -0.41 16.19
CA PRO A 51 5.44 -1.63 16.93
C PRO A 51 5.14 -2.78 15.97
N SER A 52 5.31 -4.02 16.43
CA SER A 52 5.17 -5.22 15.60
C SER A 52 3.75 -5.46 15.04
N TYR A 53 2.75 -4.71 15.51
CA TYR A 53 1.39 -4.77 14.97
C TYR A 53 1.18 -3.85 13.76
N THR A 54 2.13 -2.96 13.44
CA THR A 54 2.11 -2.14 12.22
C THR A 54 3.24 -2.58 11.31
N GLU A 55 2.90 -3.29 10.24
CA GLU A 55 3.86 -3.86 9.30
C GLU A 55 4.32 -2.81 8.28
N VAL A 56 5.61 -2.80 7.97
CA VAL A 56 6.19 -1.85 7.00
C VAL A 56 6.42 -2.51 5.64
N ILE A 57 5.88 -1.87 4.60
CA ILE A 57 6.06 -2.23 3.19
C ILE A 57 7.07 -1.28 2.56
N LEU A 58 8.14 -1.81 1.97
CA LEU A 58 9.12 -1.03 1.21
C LEU A 58 8.79 -1.06 -0.28
N GLU A 59 8.42 0.07 -0.88
CA GLU A 59 8.10 0.17 -2.32
C GLU A 59 9.36 0.43 -3.14
N LEU A 60 9.59 -0.42 -4.14
CA LEU A 60 10.80 -0.45 -4.99
C LEU A 60 10.45 -0.37 -6.48
N ASP A 61 11.34 0.19 -7.31
CA ASP A 61 11.12 0.26 -8.76
C ASP A 61 11.12 -1.11 -9.43
N SER A 62 11.92 -2.03 -8.90
CA SER A 62 12.03 -3.41 -9.38
C SER A 62 12.58 -4.32 -8.28
N PRO A 63 12.43 -5.66 -8.40
CA PRO A 63 12.96 -6.63 -7.42
C PRO A 63 14.46 -6.49 -7.16
N ASN A 64 15.23 -6.04 -8.15
CA ASN A 64 16.69 -5.94 -8.06
C ASN A 64 17.21 -4.51 -7.82
N SER A 65 16.31 -3.54 -7.58
CA SER A 65 16.67 -2.13 -7.37
C SER A 65 17.50 -1.90 -6.09
N LEU A 66 17.44 -2.82 -5.12
CA LEU A 66 18.27 -2.82 -3.91
C LEU A 66 18.97 -4.15 -3.72
N SER A 67 20.20 -4.10 -3.21
CA SER A 67 20.91 -5.31 -2.79
C SER A 67 20.27 -5.91 -1.53
N LYS A 68 20.31 -7.24 -1.41
CA LYS A 68 19.83 -7.98 -0.23
C LYS A 68 20.37 -7.38 1.09
N ARG A 69 21.67 -7.03 1.12
CA ARG A 69 22.30 -6.39 2.29
C ARG A 69 21.69 -5.02 2.64
N ARG A 70 21.22 -4.24 1.66
CA ARG A 70 20.53 -2.96 1.93
C ARG A 70 19.12 -3.20 2.47
N ILE A 71 18.39 -4.15 1.89
CA ILE A 71 17.07 -4.57 2.37
C ILE A 71 17.16 -5.06 3.82
N GLU A 72 18.10 -5.95 4.15
CA GLU A 72 18.33 -6.44 5.52
C GLU A 72 18.65 -5.32 6.51
N LYS A 73 19.35 -4.27 6.07
CA LYS A 73 19.64 -3.10 6.92
C LYS A 73 18.42 -2.23 7.18
N ILE A 74 17.52 -2.10 6.19
CA ILE A 74 16.25 -1.37 6.36
C ILE A 74 15.30 -2.20 7.23
N SER A 75 15.32 -3.53 7.07
CA SER A 75 14.50 -4.51 7.78
C SER A 75 12.99 -4.25 7.65
N PRO A 76 12.44 -4.07 6.43
CA PRO A 76 10.99 -4.02 6.25
C PRO A 76 10.37 -5.40 6.48
N VAL A 77 9.04 -5.46 6.66
CA VAL A 77 8.31 -6.74 6.72
C VAL A 77 8.02 -7.24 5.30
N TYR A 78 7.64 -6.32 4.41
CA TYR A 78 7.32 -6.61 3.02
C TYR A 78 8.17 -5.78 2.05
N ILE A 79 8.39 -6.33 0.87
CA ILE A 79 8.84 -5.57 -0.31
C ILE A 79 7.69 -5.53 -1.32
N SER A 80 7.43 -4.35 -1.88
CA SER A 80 6.46 -4.15 -2.96
C SER A 80 7.19 -3.79 -4.25
N THR A 81 7.02 -4.58 -5.30
CA THR A 81 7.60 -4.36 -6.64
C THR A 81 6.53 -4.43 -7.71
N PRO A 82 6.72 -3.81 -8.90
CA PRO A 82 5.77 -3.98 -10.00
C PRO A 82 5.54 -5.46 -10.30
N LEU A 83 4.28 -5.85 -10.52
CA LEU A 83 3.97 -7.17 -11.05
C LEU A 83 4.30 -7.15 -12.54
N GLU A 84 5.24 -7.99 -12.98
CA GLU A 84 5.48 -8.21 -14.40
C GLU A 84 4.27 -8.94 -14.98
N THR A 85 3.26 -8.20 -15.42
CA THR A 85 2.21 -8.75 -16.28
C THR A 85 2.83 -9.01 -17.65
N GLN A 86 2.57 -10.18 -18.25
CA GLN A 86 3.14 -10.57 -19.55
C GLN A 86 2.72 -9.65 -20.72
N GLU A 87 1.88 -8.65 -20.48
CA GLU A 87 1.48 -7.62 -21.44
C GLU A 87 2.14 -6.29 -21.10
N SER A 88 3.46 -6.24 -21.32
CA SER A 88 4.17 -4.99 -21.52
C SER A 88 3.66 -4.31 -22.80
N GLY A 89 2.58 -3.55 -22.71
CA GLY A 89 2.15 -2.66 -23.80
C GLY A 89 0.66 -2.33 -23.92
N GLU A 90 -0.24 -3.02 -23.23
CA GLU A 90 -1.68 -2.78 -23.35
C GLU A 90 -2.23 -2.10 -22.09
N ASN A 91 -3.17 -1.16 -22.28
CA ASN A 91 -3.86 -0.47 -21.19
C ASN A 91 -4.31 -1.51 -20.16
N ILE A 92 -3.86 -1.39 -18.90
CA ILE A 92 -4.27 -2.26 -17.77
C ILE A 92 -5.78 -2.13 -17.47
N GLY A 93 -6.52 -1.37 -18.27
CA GLY A 93 -7.89 -0.94 -18.07
C GLY A 93 -7.91 0.54 -17.70
N ASP A 94 -8.89 1.26 -18.22
CA ASP A 94 -9.10 2.66 -17.84
C ASP A 94 -9.29 2.73 -16.32
N GLY A 95 -8.49 3.58 -15.67
CA GLY A 95 -8.54 3.77 -14.21
C GLY A 95 -7.67 2.82 -13.37
N ILE A 96 -6.88 1.91 -13.92
CA ILE A 96 -5.87 1.16 -13.16
C ILE A 96 -4.49 1.83 -13.31
N LEU A 97 -3.89 2.22 -12.19
CA LEU A 97 -2.65 3.00 -12.16
C LEU A 97 -1.40 2.14 -12.00
N SER A 98 -1.48 1.04 -11.26
CA SER A 98 -0.38 0.09 -11.11
C SER A 98 -0.83 -1.19 -10.42
N ILE A 99 -0.22 -2.32 -10.79
CA ILE A 99 -0.34 -3.59 -10.06
C ILE A 99 1.04 -3.97 -9.51
N ARG A 100 1.09 -4.36 -8.24
CA ARG A 100 2.32 -4.62 -7.52
C ARG A 100 2.21 -5.92 -6.73
N LYS A 101 3.33 -6.63 -6.67
CA LYS A 101 3.51 -7.83 -5.88
C LYS A 101 4.17 -7.47 -4.55
N LEU A 102 3.58 -7.91 -3.45
CA LEU A 102 4.13 -7.79 -2.11
C LEU A 102 4.66 -9.15 -1.64
N GLU A 103 5.93 -9.17 -1.28
CA GLU A 103 6.61 -10.37 -0.79
C GLU A 103 7.03 -10.17 0.67
N LYS A 104 6.59 -11.09 1.54
CA LYS A 104 6.98 -11.08 2.96
C LYS A 104 8.41 -11.59 3.13
N LEU A 105 9.22 -10.87 3.88
CA LEU A 105 10.60 -11.28 4.17
C LEU A 105 10.67 -12.26 5.35
N GLY A 106 11.46 -13.32 5.20
CA GLY A 106 11.82 -14.23 6.29
C GLY A 106 10.94 -15.47 6.48
N GLU A 107 9.86 -15.62 5.71
CA GLU A 107 9.07 -16.87 5.69
C GLU A 107 9.48 -17.73 4.46
N ALA A 108 9.70 -19.02 4.68
CA ALA A 108 10.15 -19.98 3.65
C ALA A 108 9.00 -20.55 2.80
N THR A 109 7.78 -20.06 2.99
CA THR A 109 6.57 -20.60 2.39
C THR A 109 6.12 -19.79 1.17
N GLN A 110 5.73 -20.51 0.12
CA GLN A 110 5.13 -20.02 -1.13
C GLN A 110 3.75 -19.34 -0.95
N ASP A 111 3.36 -18.99 0.29
CA ASP A 111 1.96 -18.72 0.67
C ASP A 111 1.64 -17.26 1.02
N ALA A 112 2.54 -16.30 0.78
CA ALA A 112 2.36 -14.92 1.27
C ALA A 112 2.50 -13.84 0.18
N GLU A 113 2.18 -14.16 -1.07
CA GLU A 113 2.10 -13.16 -2.12
C GLU A 113 0.80 -12.37 -1.98
N ILE A 114 0.93 -11.08 -1.66
CA ILE A 114 -0.20 -10.14 -1.65
C ILE A 114 -0.14 -9.35 -2.95
N ILE A 115 -1.29 -9.16 -3.60
CA ILE A 115 -1.38 -8.30 -4.79
C ILE A 115 -1.94 -6.95 -4.35
N GLU A 116 -1.19 -5.90 -4.68
CA GLU A 116 -1.61 -4.52 -4.49
C GLU A 116 -2.01 -3.89 -5.82
N ILE A 117 -3.22 -3.38 -5.89
CA ILE A 117 -3.75 -2.70 -7.07
C ILE A 117 -4.00 -1.25 -6.71
N ARG A 118 -3.37 -0.33 -7.44
CA ARG A 118 -3.67 1.10 -7.36
C ARG A 118 -4.67 1.48 -8.44
N ILE A 119 -5.73 2.15 -8.02
CA ILE A 119 -6.84 2.57 -8.87
C ILE A 119 -6.96 4.10 -8.87
N GLY A 120 -7.39 4.65 -10.01
CA GLY A 120 -7.73 6.04 -10.22
C GLY A 120 -9.19 6.33 -9.87
N GLN A 121 -9.58 7.60 -9.96
CA GLN A 121 -10.95 8.04 -9.67
C GLN A 121 -11.94 7.65 -10.75
N ASP A 122 -11.46 7.49 -11.99
CA ASP A 122 -12.28 7.16 -13.16
C ASP A 122 -12.40 5.64 -13.40
N LEU A 123 -12.19 4.83 -12.35
CA LEU A 123 -12.25 3.38 -12.44
C LEU A 123 -13.65 2.91 -12.80
N ASP A 124 -13.75 2.18 -13.91
CA ASP A 124 -14.97 1.49 -14.31
C ASP A 124 -15.20 0.24 -13.42
N GLU A 125 -16.46 0.02 -13.03
CA GLU A 125 -16.84 -1.06 -12.11
C GLU A 125 -16.67 -2.46 -12.72
N GLU A 126 -16.89 -2.60 -14.04
CA GLU A 126 -16.71 -3.85 -14.76
C GLU A 126 -15.22 -4.20 -14.86
N VAL A 127 -14.38 -3.20 -15.19
CA VAL A 127 -12.91 -3.32 -15.19
C VAL A 127 -12.42 -3.75 -13.81
N PHE A 128 -12.87 -3.09 -12.74
CA PHE A 128 -12.49 -3.44 -11.37
C PHE A 128 -12.91 -4.87 -11.01
N SER A 129 -14.14 -5.25 -11.33
CA SER A 129 -14.65 -6.59 -11.02
C SER A 129 -13.89 -7.67 -11.77
N GLY A 130 -13.54 -7.44 -13.04
CA GLY A 130 -12.70 -8.35 -13.83
C GLY A 130 -11.34 -8.56 -13.18
N LEU A 131 -10.69 -7.47 -12.76
CA LEU A 131 -9.38 -7.51 -12.12
C LEU A 131 -9.41 -8.23 -10.77
N VAL A 132 -10.39 -7.94 -9.92
CA VAL A 132 -10.55 -8.64 -8.63
C VAL A 132 -10.81 -10.13 -8.85
N SER A 133 -11.54 -10.49 -9.91
CA SER A 133 -11.74 -11.89 -10.28
C SER A 133 -10.45 -12.57 -10.73
N GLU A 134 -9.62 -11.88 -11.52
CA GLU A 134 -8.31 -12.38 -11.99
C GLU A 134 -7.38 -12.72 -10.82
N PHE A 135 -7.34 -11.85 -9.79
CA PHE A 135 -6.50 -12.03 -8.61
C PHE A 135 -7.22 -12.66 -7.42
N SER A 136 -8.37 -13.30 -7.64
CA SER A 136 -9.21 -13.88 -6.57
C SER A 136 -8.50 -14.95 -5.71
N ASN A 137 -7.41 -15.54 -6.21
CA ASN A 137 -6.59 -16.51 -5.48
C ASN A 137 -5.55 -15.87 -4.54
N PHE A 138 -5.42 -14.54 -4.56
CA PHE A 138 -4.45 -13.81 -3.75
C PHE A 138 -5.14 -12.87 -2.78
N PRO A 139 -4.58 -12.64 -1.58
CA PRO A 139 -5.00 -11.54 -0.74
C PRO A 139 -4.77 -10.20 -1.47
N LEU A 140 -5.81 -9.36 -1.50
CA LEU A 140 -5.77 -8.08 -2.23
C LEU A 140 -5.64 -6.87 -1.31
N ILE A 141 -4.70 -5.99 -1.61
CA ILE A 141 -4.68 -4.60 -1.13
C ILE A 141 -5.14 -3.71 -2.29
N ILE A 142 -6.15 -2.89 -2.06
CA ILE A 142 -6.55 -1.89 -3.06
C ILE A 142 -6.18 -0.51 -2.54
N GLU A 143 -5.47 0.26 -3.36
CA GLU A 143 -5.10 1.64 -3.09
C GLU A 143 -5.89 2.57 -3.99
N GLY A 144 -6.70 3.44 -3.38
CA GLY A 144 -7.51 4.39 -4.12
C GLY A 144 -7.92 5.58 -3.28
N ASP A 145 -7.96 6.75 -3.91
CA ASP A 145 -8.44 8.00 -3.33
C ASP A 145 -9.92 8.21 -3.67
N LEU A 146 -10.74 7.18 -3.38
CA LEU A 146 -12.18 7.14 -3.63
C LEU A 146 -12.98 7.72 -2.46
N GLU A 147 -14.25 8.03 -2.72
CA GLU A 147 -15.19 8.43 -1.67
C GLU A 147 -15.55 7.24 -0.75
N LEU A 148 -15.71 7.53 0.55
CA LEU A 148 -16.01 6.53 1.58
C LEU A 148 -17.19 5.59 1.26
N PRO A 149 -18.34 6.04 0.72
CA PRO A 149 -19.43 5.14 0.37
C PRO A 149 -19.05 4.09 -0.69
N LEU A 150 -18.25 4.49 -1.68
CA LEU A 150 -17.77 3.59 -2.73
C LEU A 150 -16.75 2.58 -2.15
N ILE A 151 -15.84 3.05 -1.30
CA ILE A 151 -14.90 2.18 -0.59
C ILE A 151 -15.67 1.13 0.22
N LYS A 152 -16.66 1.55 1.02
CA LYS A 152 -17.49 0.65 1.82
C LYS A 152 -18.19 -0.39 0.94
N SER A 153 -18.75 0.05 -0.20
CA SER A 153 -19.36 -0.84 -1.18
C SER A 153 -18.37 -1.89 -1.69
N ILE A 154 -17.18 -1.46 -2.15
CA ILE A 154 -16.11 -2.35 -2.62
C ILE A 154 -15.70 -3.36 -1.53
N CYS A 155 -15.39 -2.89 -0.32
CA CYS A 155 -14.97 -3.75 0.78
C CYS A 155 -16.06 -4.73 1.26
N SER A 156 -17.34 -4.41 1.03
CA SER A 156 -18.45 -5.33 1.35
C SER A 156 -18.67 -6.43 0.30
N ARG A 157 -18.29 -6.17 -0.95
CA ARG A 157 -18.47 -7.09 -2.08
C ARG A 157 -17.28 -8.02 -2.27
N TYR A 158 -16.08 -7.52 -2.00
CA TYR A 158 -14.84 -8.23 -2.28
C TYR A 158 -14.08 -8.53 -0.99
N GLN A 159 -13.57 -9.75 -0.86
CA GLN A 159 -12.76 -10.16 0.29
C GLN A 159 -11.35 -9.58 0.17
N MET A 160 -11.18 -8.37 0.67
CA MET A 160 -9.92 -7.65 0.61
C MET A 160 -9.09 -7.86 1.87
N ARG A 161 -7.77 -7.94 1.70
CA ARG A 161 -6.81 -7.96 2.80
C ARG A 161 -6.73 -6.60 3.48
N ALA A 162 -6.58 -5.53 2.69
CA ALA A 162 -6.52 -4.16 3.20
C ALA A 162 -7.08 -3.14 2.22
N TRP A 163 -7.53 -2.01 2.76
CA TRP A 163 -7.73 -0.77 2.01
C TRP A 163 -6.55 0.18 2.25
N SER A 164 -6.00 0.73 1.17
CA SER A 164 -4.87 1.65 1.20
C SER A 164 -5.27 3.06 0.79
N VAL A 165 -4.79 4.04 1.53
CA VAL A 165 -5.03 5.47 1.28
C VAL A 165 -3.72 6.24 1.12
N ARG A 166 -3.74 7.27 0.26
CA ARG A 166 -2.54 8.08 -0.04
C ARG A 166 -2.83 9.59 -0.05
N ASN A 167 -3.57 10.11 -1.04
CA ASN A 167 -3.63 11.55 -1.26
C ASN A 167 -4.71 12.24 -0.44
N ILE A 168 -5.87 11.63 -0.20
CA ILE A 168 -6.99 12.29 0.50
C ILE A 168 -6.71 12.64 1.97
N ILE A 169 -5.71 12.00 2.58
CA ILE A 169 -5.24 12.31 3.93
C ILE A 169 -3.98 13.19 3.95
N SER A 170 -3.52 13.70 2.82
CA SER A 170 -2.28 14.47 2.71
C SER A 170 -2.51 15.99 2.67
N ARG A 171 -1.70 16.78 3.40
CA ARG A 171 -1.58 18.24 3.19
C ARG A 171 -0.75 18.59 1.97
N SER A 172 0.27 17.78 1.72
CA SER A 172 1.19 17.87 0.59
C SER A 172 1.75 16.47 0.33
N PRO A 173 2.42 16.21 -0.81
CA PRO A 173 2.92 14.88 -1.11
C PRO A 173 3.74 14.25 0.04
N ARG A 174 4.47 15.04 0.82
CA ARG A 174 5.35 14.54 1.88
C ARG A 174 4.83 14.77 3.31
N ARG A 175 3.58 15.20 3.49
CA ARG A 175 3.03 15.51 4.82
C ARG A 175 1.58 15.09 4.91
N ILE A 176 1.30 14.19 5.85
CA ILE A 176 -0.06 13.78 6.20
C ILE A 176 -0.76 14.89 7.00
N ASP A 177 -2.05 15.08 6.75
CA ASP A 177 -2.93 15.82 7.65
C ASP A 177 -3.46 14.87 8.73
N TYR A 178 -3.05 15.06 9.98
CA TYR A 178 -3.45 14.17 11.06
C TYR A 178 -4.95 14.21 11.38
N SER A 179 -5.62 15.34 11.11
CA SER A 179 -7.06 15.44 11.29
C SER A 179 -7.77 14.59 10.24
N LEU A 180 -7.36 14.70 8.96
CA LEU A 180 -7.93 13.89 7.88
C LEU A 180 -7.62 12.41 8.07
N MET A 181 -6.39 12.05 8.43
CA MET A 181 -6.02 10.66 8.72
C MET A 181 -6.87 10.06 9.85
N LYS A 182 -7.06 10.80 10.95
CA LYS A 182 -7.87 10.35 12.08
C LYS A 182 -9.34 10.17 11.68
N GLU A 183 -9.91 11.13 10.97
CA GLU A 183 -11.28 11.06 10.48
C GLU A 183 -11.44 9.86 9.54
N TYR A 184 -10.55 9.72 8.56
CA TYR A 184 -10.58 8.64 7.60
C TYR A 184 -10.50 7.25 8.23
N ILE A 185 -9.53 7.04 9.12
CA ILE A 185 -9.38 5.78 9.85
C ILE A 185 -10.64 5.50 10.68
N ARG A 186 -11.18 6.51 11.37
CA ARG A 186 -12.41 6.35 12.16
C ARG A 186 -13.58 5.90 11.29
N GLU A 187 -13.79 6.51 10.13
CA GLU A 187 -14.90 6.15 9.24
C GLU A 187 -14.75 4.72 8.71
N ILE A 188 -13.56 4.33 8.22
CA ILE A 188 -13.31 2.94 7.81
C ILE A 188 -13.49 1.97 8.97
N SER A 189 -13.08 2.38 10.19
CA SER A 189 -13.12 1.55 11.39
C SER A 189 -14.54 1.26 11.91
N LEU A 190 -15.57 1.96 11.41
CA LEU A 190 -16.96 1.82 11.83
C LEU A 190 -17.78 0.87 10.94
N TRP A 191 -17.17 0.25 9.93
CA TRP A 191 -17.88 -0.54 8.91
C TRP A 191 -18.08 -2.01 9.22
#